data_AF-A0A2E8GT81-F1
#
_entry.id   AF-A0A2E8GT81-F1
#
_cell.length_a   1.000
_cell.length_b   1.000
_cell.length_c   1.000
_cell.angle_alpha   90.00
_cell.angle_beta   90.00
_cell.angle_gamma   90.00
#
_symmetry.space_group_name_H-M   'P 1'
#
loop_
_entity.id
_entity.type
_entity.pdbx_description
1 polymer ?
#
loop_
_entity_poly.entity_id
_entity_poly.type
_entity_poly.pdbx_seq_one_letter_code
_entity_poly.pdbx_strand_id
1 'polypeptide(L)'
;MDSEIKIFSLRHWWQLTRAAVMPLNAELRLYRHDCKSLVHRYEALLEDISSHLKRIDRTESEEEWVDHLTNNPAALLDSFGLYQLRSDLETITSECDTLVDRAEGQATVYSQQREIVNLLLQQLQTLKHYSTKVDHALDQYERKVISYEEELASNVLPN
;
A
#
# COMPACT_ATOMS: atom_id res chain seq x y z
N MET A 1 -11.94 1.02 -21.22
CA MET A 1 -10.65 0.33 -21.14
C MET A 1 -10.52 -0.23 -19.72
N ASP A 2 -10.96 -1.48 -19.59
CA ASP A 2 -10.72 -2.47 -18.54
C ASP A 2 -9.94 -2.02 -17.29
N SER A 3 -10.62 -1.34 -16.38
CA SER A 3 -10.19 -1.23 -14.98
C SER A 3 -11.02 -2.15 -14.09
N GLU A 4 -11.32 -3.35 -14.61
CA GLU A 4 -11.51 -4.55 -13.79
C GLU A 4 -10.18 -4.90 -13.11
N ILE A 5 -9.64 -3.97 -12.32
CA ILE A 5 -8.69 -4.35 -11.28
C ILE A 5 -9.57 -5.11 -10.29
N LYS A 6 -9.55 -6.43 -10.45
CA LYS A 6 -9.89 -7.40 -9.43
C LYS A 6 -9.11 -7.04 -8.17
N ILE A 7 -9.60 -6.06 -7.42
CA ILE A 7 -9.53 -6.04 -5.97
C ILE A 7 -10.48 -7.17 -5.56
N PHE A 8 -10.09 -8.42 -5.88
CA PHE A 8 -10.50 -9.55 -5.09
C PHE A 8 -9.99 -9.20 -3.70
N SER A 9 -10.87 -8.65 -2.86
CA SER A 9 -10.48 -8.09 -1.56
C SER A 9 -9.51 -9.07 -0.90
N LEU A 10 -8.36 -8.58 -0.43
CA LEU A 10 -7.40 -9.42 0.30
C LEU A 10 -8.16 -10.16 1.41
N ARG A 11 -9.13 -9.48 2.04
CA ARG A 11 -10.21 -10.06 2.86
C ARG A 11 -10.79 -11.40 2.40
N HIS A 12 -11.15 -11.57 1.13
CA HIS A 12 -11.71 -12.82 0.60
C HIS A 12 -10.69 -13.95 0.60
N TRP A 13 -9.43 -13.67 0.24
CA TRP A 13 -8.32 -14.63 0.37
C TRP A 13 -8.02 -14.96 1.84
N TRP A 14 -8.15 -13.99 2.74
CA TRP A 14 -7.99 -14.19 4.19
C TRP A 14 -9.13 -14.99 4.84
N GLN A 15 -10.35 -14.94 4.29
CA GLN A 15 -11.47 -15.75 4.79
C GLN A 15 -11.23 -17.25 4.59
N LEU A 16 -10.50 -17.66 3.55
CA LEU A 16 -10.21 -19.07 3.26
C LEU A 16 -9.31 -19.72 4.32
N THR A 17 -8.36 -18.97 4.92
CA THR A 17 -7.56 -19.51 6.04
C THR A 17 -8.39 -19.73 7.31
N ARG A 18 -9.59 -19.13 7.42
CA ARG A 18 -10.48 -19.25 8.60
C ARG A 18 -11.19 -20.59 8.69
N ALA A 19 -11.27 -21.34 7.59
CA ALA A 19 -11.99 -22.61 7.53
C ALA A 19 -11.24 -23.78 8.19
N ALA A 20 -9.96 -23.64 8.52
CA ALA A 20 -9.19 -24.70 9.19
C ALA A 20 -9.47 -24.70 10.71
N VAL A 21 -10.46 -25.48 11.14
CA VAL A 21 -10.76 -25.79 12.55
C VAL A 21 -9.79 -26.87 13.04
N MET A 22 -8.55 -26.48 13.33
CA MET A 22 -7.56 -27.33 14.01
C MET A 22 -6.97 -26.53 15.18
N PRO A 23 -6.62 -27.16 16.32
CA PRO A 23 -5.91 -26.48 17.39
C PRO A 23 -4.54 -26.04 16.88
N LEU A 24 -4.45 -24.76 16.52
CA LEU A 24 -3.20 -24.10 16.24
C LEU A 24 -2.42 -23.96 17.55
N ASN A 25 -1.12 -24.28 17.53
CA ASN A 25 -0.26 -23.98 18.68
C ASN A 25 -0.26 -22.45 18.94
N ALA A 26 0.17 -22.03 20.14
CA ALA A 26 0.10 -20.62 20.53
C ALA A 26 0.90 -19.71 19.56
N GLU A 27 2.08 -20.17 19.13
CA GLU A 27 2.95 -19.43 18.22
C GLU A 27 2.31 -19.22 16.84
N LEU A 28 1.70 -20.25 16.26
CA LEU A 28 1.03 -20.17 14.96
C LEU A 28 -0.25 -19.32 15.03
N ARG A 29 -0.93 -19.28 16.18
CA ARG A 29 -2.05 -18.35 16.41
C ARG A 29 -1.57 -16.90 16.43
N LEU A 30 -0.47 -16.62 17.13
CA LEU A 30 0.13 -15.30 17.17
C LEU A 30 0.62 -14.88 15.79
N TYR A 31 1.38 -15.74 15.11
CA TYR A 31 1.86 -15.50 13.74
C TYR A 31 0.71 -15.18 12.78
N ARG A 32 -0.34 -16.00 12.79
CA ARG A 32 -1.54 -15.76 11.99
C ARG A 32 -2.21 -14.42 12.32
N HIS A 33 -2.29 -14.06 13.59
CA HIS A 33 -2.85 -12.79 14.03
C HIS A 33 -2.01 -11.62 13.51
N ASP A 34 -0.69 -11.71 13.62
CA ASP A 34 0.25 -10.68 13.14
C ASP A 34 0.10 -10.46 11.64
N CYS A 35 0.07 -11.53 10.83
CA CYS A 35 -0.15 -11.40 9.38
C CYS A 35 -1.51 -10.76 9.05
N LYS A 36 -2.56 -11.13 9.78
CA LYS A 36 -3.89 -10.53 9.59
C LYS A 36 -3.88 -9.04 9.95
N SER A 37 -3.22 -8.65 11.05
CA SER A 37 -3.10 -7.26 11.47
C SER A 37 -2.34 -6.42 10.44
N LEU A 38 -1.23 -6.95 9.90
CA LEU A 38 -0.47 -6.32 8.84
C LEU A 38 -1.35 -6.01 7.61
N VAL A 39 -2.15 -6.98 7.17
CA VAL A 39 -3.02 -6.77 6.01
C VAL A 39 -4.07 -5.70 6.25
N HIS A 40 -4.66 -5.63 7.45
CA HIS A 40 -5.64 -4.58 7.75
C HIS A 40 -5.00 -3.18 7.71
N ARG A 41 -3.77 -3.04 8.22
CA ARG A 41 -3.03 -1.77 8.13
C ARG A 41 -2.65 -1.43 6.70
N TYR A 42 -2.25 -2.43 5.90
CA TYR A 42 -1.95 -2.23 4.49
C TYR A 42 -3.20 -1.81 3.69
N GLU A 43 -4.35 -2.45 3.93
CA GLU A 43 -5.63 -2.04 3.32
C GLU A 43 -5.99 -0.58 3.66
N ALA A 44 -5.85 -0.18 4.92
CA ALA A 44 -6.09 1.21 5.34
C ALA A 44 -5.12 2.19 4.65
N LEU A 45 -3.83 1.86 4.59
CA LEU A 45 -2.83 2.69 3.90
C LEU A 45 -3.15 2.83 2.40
N LEU A 46 -3.63 1.77 1.74
CA LEU A 46 -4.05 1.86 0.34
C LEU A 46 -5.25 2.81 0.14
N GLU A 47 -6.18 2.86 1.10
CA GLU A 47 -7.30 3.80 1.06
C GLU A 47 -6.80 5.25 1.22
N ASP A 48 -5.84 5.48 2.11
CA ASP A 48 -5.21 6.79 2.33
C ASP A 48 -4.43 7.24 1.09
N ILE A 49 -3.59 6.35 0.52
CA ILE A 49 -2.87 6.60 -0.74
C ILE A 49 -3.86 6.90 -1.87
N SER A 50 -4.90 6.09 -2.05
CA SER A 50 -5.89 6.31 -3.10
C SER A 50 -6.60 7.65 -2.95
N SER A 51 -6.95 8.03 -1.72
CA SER A 51 -7.58 9.31 -1.41
C SER A 51 -6.65 10.48 -1.70
N HIS A 52 -5.36 10.34 -1.38
CA HIS A 52 -4.33 11.33 -1.67
C HIS A 52 -4.13 11.50 -3.19
N LEU A 53 -3.97 10.40 -3.93
CA LEU A 53 -3.80 10.41 -5.39
C LEU A 53 -5.02 11.03 -6.12
N LYS A 54 -6.24 10.73 -5.68
CA LYS A 54 -7.49 11.29 -6.27
C LYS A 54 -7.64 12.80 -6.08
N ARG A 55 -6.95 13.41 -5.12
CA ARG A 55 -6.95 14.88 -4.98
C ARG A 55 -6.22 15.56 -6.15
N ILE A 56 -5.26 14.87 -6.78
CA ILE A 56 -4.54 15.42 -7.94
C ILE A 56 -5.20 15.05 -9.27
N ASP A 57 -5.86 13.90 -9.36
CA ASP A 57 -6.49 13.46 -10.62
C ASP A 57 -7.82 14.19 -10.93
N ARG A 58 -8.35 15.00 -10.01
CA ARG A 58 -9.68 15.65 -10.11
C ARG A 58 -9.72 16.98 -10.87
N THR A 59 -8.59 17.51 -11.29
CA THR A 59 -8.55 18.75 -12.07
C THR A 59 -8.24 18.33 -13.51
N GLU A 60 -9.29 18.36 -14.32
CA GLU A 60 -9.37 17.71 -15.65
C GLU A 60 -8.69 18.53 -16.76
N SER A 61 -8.07 19.68 -16.45
CA SER A 61 -7.23 20.46 -17.38
C SER A 61 -6.00 21.07 -16.69
N GLU A 62 -4.87 21.18 -17.42
CA GLU A 62 -3.65 21.88 -16.99
C GLU A 62 -3.94 23.33 -16.56
N GLU A 63 -4.88 24.01 -17.24
CA GLU A 63 -5.26 25.39 -16.95
C GLU A 63 -6.05 25.51 -15.62
N GLU A 64 -6.98 24.59 -15.34
CA GLU A 64 -7.70 24.56 -14.06
C GLU A 64 -6.78 24.15 -12.90
N TRP A 65 -5.76 23.32 -13.17
CA TRP A 65 -4.72 22.97 -12.21
C TRP A 65 -3.88 24.19 -11.80
N VAL A 66 -3.37 24.95 -12.77
CA VAL A 66 -2.58 26.17 -12.50
C VAL A 66 -3.41 27.19 -11.72
N ASP A 67 -4.67 27.40 -12.09
CA ASP A 67 -5.57 28.34 -11.41
C ASP A 67 -5.93 27.85 -9.98
N HIS A 68 -6.20 26.55 -9.81
CA HIS A 68 -6.45 25.95 -8.49
C HIS A 68 -5.21 26.02 -7.58
N LEU A 69 -4.01 25.82 -8.13
CA LEU A 69 -2.76 25.90 -7.38
C LEU A 69 -2.36 27.33 -7.02
N THR A 70 -2.61 28.27 -7.92
CA THR A 70 -2.42 29.70 -7.66
C THR A 70 -3.32 30.18 -6.52
N ASN A 71 -4.55 29.64 -6.43
CA ASN A 71 -5.52 29.96 -5.38
C ASN A 71 -5.43 29.07 -4.13
N ASN A 72 -4.73 27.93 -4.19
CA ASN A 72 -4.54 26.99 -3.08
C ASN A 72 -3.12 26.37 -3.10
N PRO A 73 -2.08 27.15 -2.79
CA PRO A 73 -0.69 26.68 -2.80
C PRO A 73 -0.41 25.61 -1.73
N ALA A 74 -1.28 25.47 -0.72
CA ALA A 74 -1.21 24.38 0.25
C ALA A 74 -1.55 23.00 -0.35
N ALA A 75 -2.21 22.95 -1.52
CA ALA A 75 -2.48 21.72 -2.25
C ALA A 75 -1.25 21.18 -3.01
N LEU A 76 -0.29 22.06 -3.38
CA LEU A 76 1.05 21.67 -3.89
C LEU A 76 1.91 21.06 -2.79
N LEU A 77 1.74 21.54 -1.55
CA LEU A 77 2.69 21.35 -0.46
C LEU A 77 2.42 20.15 0.46
N ASP A 78 1.57 19.20 0.09
CA ASP A 78 1.47 17.96 0.88
C ASP A 78 2.55 16.94 0.50
N SER A 79 3.75 17.43 0.14
CA SER A 79 4.98 16.63 0.04
C SER A 79 5.28 15.93 1.37
N PHE A 80 4.88 16.54 2.49
CA PHE A 80 4.90 15.91 3.80
C PHE A 80 3.94 14.71 3.89
N GLY A 81 2.70 14.84 3.40
CA GLY A 81 1.74 13.74 3.34
C GLY A 81 2.20 12.60 2.42
N LEU A 82 2.76 12.90 1.25
CA LEU A 82 3.34 11.89 0.36
C LEU A 82 4.52 11.16 1.03
N TYR A 83 5.42 11.91 1.67
CA TYR A 83 6.55 11.36 2.41
C TYR A 83 6.08 10.43 3.54
N GLN A 84 5.05 10.84 4.29
CA GLN A 84 4.48 10.02 5.35
C GLN A 84 3.88 8.72 4.80
N LEU A 85 3.13 8.79 3.70
CA LEU A 85 2.56 7.60 3.04
C LEU A 85 3.64 6.63 2.54
N ARG A 86 4.76 7.14 2.01
CA ARG A 86 5.92 6.31 1.64
C ARG A 86 6.58 5.68 2.86
N SER A 87 6.81 6.45 3.92
CA SER A 87 7.39 5.94 5.17
C SER A 87 6.51 4.84 5.78
N ASP A 88 5.19 4.99 5.73
CA ASP A 88 4.25 3.99 6.21
C ASP A 88 4.27 2.73 5.33
N LEU A 89 4.40 2.90 4.00
CA LEU A 89 4.54 1.79 3.06
C LEU A 89 5.85 1.00 3.27
N GLU A 90 6.97 1.70 3.48
CA GLU A 90 8.25 1.09 3.82
C GLU A 90 8.16 0.30 5.14
N THR A 91 7.52 0.88 6.16
CA THR A 91 7.33 0.23 7.45
C THR A 91 6.55 -1.08 7.31
N ILE A 92 5.41 -1.04 6.61
CA ILE A 92 4.60 -2.25 6.37
C ILE A 92 5.37 -3.29 5.53
N THR A 93 6.15 -2.84 4.55
CA THR A 93 6.99 -3.73 3.73
C THR A 93 8.07 -4.42 4.56
N SER A 94 8.75 -3.67 5.44
CA SER A 94 9.74 -4.22 6.36
C SER A 94 9.12 -5.23 7.33
N GLU A 95 7.95 -4.91 7.89
CA GLU A 95 7.25 -5.84 8.78
C GLU A 95 6.78 -7.11 8.04
N CYS A 96 6.38 -6.98 6.77
CA CYS A 96 6.09 -8.11 5.90
C CYS A 96 7.31 -9.05 5.79
N ASP A 97 8.49 -8.49 5.56
CA ASP A 97 9.75 -9.26 5.50
C ASP A 97 10.05 -9.98 6.82
N THR A 98 9.85 -9.32 7.97
CA THR A 98 10.02 -9.98 9.27
C THR A 98 9.05 -11.16 9.47
N LEU A 99 7.84 -11.08 8.95
CA LEU A 99 6.85 -12.17 9.03
C LEU A 99 7.21 -13.30 8.07
N VAL A 100 7.73 -12.98 6.88
CA VAL A 100 8.26 -13.99 5.95
C VAL A 100 9.39 -14.79 6.61
N ASP A 101 10.36 -14.12 7.25
CA ASP A 101 11.47 -14.78 7.94
C ASP A 101 10.98 -15.64 9.11
N ARG A 102 9.98 -15.14 9.87
CA ARG A 102 9.35 -15.90 10.95
C ARG A 102 8.63 -17.16 10.46
N ALA A 103 8.16 -17.19 9.21
CA ALA A 103 7.51 -18.37 8.64
C ALA A 103 8.48 -19.56 8.53
N GLU A 104 9.75 -19.30 8.21
CA GLU A 104 10.80 -20.34 8.15
C GLU A 104 11.06 -20.97 9.53
N GLY A 105 10.89 -20.19 10.59
CA GLY A 105 10.99 -20.63 11.99
C GLY A 105 9.77 -21.41 12.50
N GLN A 106 8.64 -21.43 11.78
CA GLN A 106 7.45 -22.21 12.16
C GLN A 106 7.64 -23.69 11.81
N ALA A 107 8.49 -24.39 12.56
CA ALA A 107 8.66 -25.84 12.45
C ALA A 107 7.37 -26.55 12.89
N THR A 108 6.54 -26.96 11.91
CA THR A 108 5.24 -27.57 12.16
C THR A 108 5.32 -29.09 12.02
N VAL A 109 4.93 -29.81 13.08
CA VAL A 109 4.89 -31.28 13.11
C VAL A 109 3.73 -31.83 12.28
N TYR A 110 2.66 -31.03 12.10
CA TYR A 110 1.45 -31.41 11.40
C TYR A 110 1.39 -30.81 9.98
N SER A 111 1.08 -31.64 8.98
CA SER A 111 1.00 -31.22 7.58
C SER A 111 -0.01 -30.10 7.34
N GLN A 112 -1.15 -30.12 8.03
CA GLN A 112 -2.17 -29.07 7.88
C GLN A 112 -1.69 -27.70 8.43
N GLN A 113 -0.88 -27.70 9.49
CA GLN A 113 -0.30 -26.45 10.01
C GLN A 113 0.72 -25.90 9.02
N ARG A 114 1.48 -26.77 8.35
CA ARG A 114 2.40 -26.40 7.28
C ARG A 114 1.67 -25.79 6.08
N GLU A 115 0.53 -26.34 5.68
CA GLU A 115 -0.32 -25.76 4.64
C GLU A 115 -0.81 -24.37 5.02
N ILE A 116 -1.22 -24.15 6.28
CA ILE A 116 -1.61 -22.82 6.76
C ILE A 116 -0.44 -21.84 6.69
N VAL A 117 0.77 -22.23 7.13
CA VAL A 117 1.96 -21.39 7.04
C VAL A 117 2.28 -21.04 5.58
N ASN A 118 2.20 -22.01 4.67
CA ASN A 118 2.44 -21.79 3.24
C ASN A 118 1.42 -20.81 2.63
N LEU A 119 0.14 -20.93 2.99
CA LEU A 119 -0.90 -20.00 2.54
C LEU A 119 -0.64 -18.57 3.05
N LEU A 120 -0.27 -18.43 4.33
CA LEU A 120 0.09 -17.13 4.91
C LEU A 120 1.32 -16.54 4.21
N LEU A 121 2.33 -17.36 3.90
CA LEU A 121 3.53 -16.95 3.19
C LEU A 121 3.21 -16.44 1.78
N GLN A 122 2.37 -17.16 1.02
CA GLN A 122 1.93 -16.73 -0.31
C GLN A 122 1.18 -15.39 -0.26
N GLN A 123 0.38 -15.16 0.79
CA GLN A 123 -0.32 -13.89 1.00
C GLN A 123 0.65 -12.74 1.29
N LEU A 124 1.67 -12.95 2.12
CA LEU A 124 2.71 -11.96 2.40
C LEU A 124 3.51 -11.62 1.13
N GLN A 125 3.92 -12.62 0.35
CA GLN A 125 4.62 -12.42 -0.92
C GLN A 125 3.78 -11.62 -1.92
N THR A 126 2.48 -11.90 -1.97
CA THR A 126 1.54 -11.13 -2.80
C THR A 126 1.46 -9.67 -2.35
N LEU A 127 1.37 -9.43 -1.04
CA LEU A 127 1.34 -8.08 -0.46
C LEU A 127 2.63 -7.30 -0.79
N LYS A 128 3.79 -7.96 -0.69
CA LYS A 128 5.07 -7.38 -1.09
C LYS A 128 5.09 -6.98 -2.56
N HIS A 129 4.61 -7.85 -3.45
CA HIS A 129 4.52 -7.54 -4.88
C HIS A 129 3.59 -6.33 -5.15
N TYR A 130 2.47 -6.22 -4.44
CA TYR A 130 1.61 -5.05 -4.54
C TYR A 130 2.28 -3.78 -4.00
N SER A 131 3.06 -3.90 -2.91
CA SER A 131 3.75 -2.76 -2.31
C SER A 131 4.71 -2.12 -3.30
N THR A 132 5.45 -2.92 -4.08
CA THR A 132 6.31 -2.42 -5.16
C THR A 132 5.54 -1.65 -6.24
N LYS A 133 4.32 -2.10 -6.59
CA LYS A 133 3.49 -1.39 -7.57
C LYS A 133 2.98 -0.05 -7.04
N VAL A 134 2.63 -0.01 -5.75
CA VAL A 134 2.19 1.21 -5.08
C VAL A 134 3.33 2.22 -5.00
N ASP A 135 4.53 1.77 -4.63
CA ASP A 135 5.73 2.60 -4.60
C ASP A 135 6.03 3.23 -5.98
N HIS A 136 5.97 2.44 -7.05
CA HIS A 136 6.08 2.97 -8.41
C HIS A 136 4.99 4.00 -8.78
N ALA A 137 3.77 3.84 -8.28
CA ALA A 137 2.70 4.82 -8.52
C ALA A 137 2.95 6.12 -7.75
N LEU A 138 3.48 6.04 -6.52
CA LEU A 138 3.90 7.21 -5.74
C LEU A 138 5.08 7.94 -6.40
N ASP A 139 6.06 7.21 -6.94
CA ASP A 139 7.16 7.77 -7.75
C ASP A 139 6.64 8.57 -8.95
N GLN A 140 5.67 8.03 -9.68
CA GLN A 140 5.09 8.72 -10.83
C GLN A 140 4.34 9.99 -10.42
N TYR A 141 3.62 9.92 -9.30
CA TYR A 141 2.91 11.06 -8.76
C TYR A 141 3.87 12.17 -8.32
N GLU A 142 4.93 11.84 -7.60
CA GLU A 142 5.94 12.81 -7.16
C GLU A 142 6.56 13.55 -8.33
N ARG A 143 6.91 12.83 -9.41
CA ARG A 143 7.45 13.44 -10.63
C ARG A 143 6.47 14.41 -11.29
N LYS A 144 5.17 14.09 -11.30
CA LYS A 144 4.14 15.00 -11.82
C LYS A 144 4.03 16.25 -10.97
N VAL A 145 4.02 16.12 -9.64
CA VAL A 145 3.97 17.27 -8.72
C VAL A 145 5.17 18.19 -8.96
N ILE A 146 6.39 17.65 -9.04
CA ILE A 146 7.61 18.43 -9.33
C ILE A 146 7.50 19.15 -10.68
N SER A 147 7.03 18.47 -11.73
CA SER A 147 6.85 19.09 -13.05
C SER A 147 5.90 20.29 -12.99
N TYR A 148 4.78 20.17 -12.26
CA TYR A 148 3.84 21.26 -12.09
C TYR A 148 4.41 22.41 -11.24
N GLU A 149 5.20 22.10 -10.19
CA GLU A 149 5.92 23.12 -9.41
C GLU A 149 6.89 23.92 -10.28
N GLU A 150 7.65 23.24 -11.14
CA GLU A 150 8.60 23.87 -12.07
C GLU A 150 7.91 24.78 -13.10
N GLU A 151 6.79 24.33 -13.68
CA GLU A 151 5.97 25.13 -14.60
C GLU A 151 5.38 26.37 -13.91
N LEU A 152 4.86 26.21 -12.68
CA LEU A 152 4.32 27.33 -11.91
C LEU A 152 5.42 28.35 -11.60
N ALA A 153 6.60 27.90 -11.19
CA ALA A 153 7.75 28.77 -10.93
C ALA A 153 8.22 29.49 -12.20
N SER A 154 8.22 28.80 -13.35
CA SER A 154 8.57 29.39 -14.65
C SER A 154 7.55 30.43 -15.13
N ASN A 155 6.27 30.30 -14.76
CA ASN A 155 5.22 31.24 -15.13
C ASN A 155 5.15 32.47 -14.20
N VAL A 156 5.66 32.35 -12.96
CA VAL A 156 5.64 33.44 -11.95
C VAL A 156 6.89 34.33 -12.00
N LEU A 157 8.01 33.86 -12.57
CA LEU A 157 9.20 34.69 -12.81
C LEU A 157 9.10 35.43 -14.15
N PRO A 158 8.85 36.75 -14.19
CA PRO A 158 8.96 37.50 -15.44
C PRO A 158 10.43 37.61 -15.87
N ASN A 159 10.69 37.52 -17.17
CA ASN A 159 11.94 37.98 -17.78
C ASN A 159 12.21 39.46 -17.47
#